data_AF-A0A9X7PKY8-F1
#
_entry.id   AF-A0A9X7PKY8-F1
#
_cell.length_a   1.000
_cell.length_b   1.000
_cell.length_c   1.000
_cell.angle_alpha   90.00
_cell.angle_beta   90.00
_cell.angle_gamma   90.00
#
_symmetry.space_group_name_H-M   'P 1'
#
loop_
_entity.id
_entity.type
_entity.pdbx_description
1 polymer ?
#
loop_
_entity_poly.entity_id
_entity_poly.type
_entity_poly.pdbx_seq_one_letter_code
_entity_poly.pdbx_strand_id
1 'polypeptide(L)'
;MYFLIWGFLVWLGATFIFRFVGHFFFTPDSTLLLLLSYMFVVPLIFLLTYPLYNFKGLTKDERLKAAMFIALPGMLIDTIVLTVFPRVFTNLPVESDRYFGSWLLWAYSLILITGLPLKKRERNDDK
;
A
#
# COMPACT_ATOMS: atom_id res chain seq x y z
N MET A 1 -5.07 -0.51 -18.17
CA MET A 1 -5.51 0.85 -17.76
C MET A 1 -6.28 0.86 -16.45
N TYR A 2 -7.33 0.05 -16.29
CA TYR A 2 -8.17 0.06 -15.06
C TYR A 2 -7.37 -0.06 -13.73
N PHE A 3 -6.42 -1.00 -13.65
CA PHE A 3 -5.58 -1.18 -12.45
C PHE A 3 -4.67 0.02 -12.14
N LEU A 4 -4.19 0.74 -13.17
CA LEU A 4 -3.39 1.95 -12.98
C LEU A 4 -4.25 3.08 -12.39
N ILE A 5 -5.47 3.26 -12.90
CA ILE A 5 -6.41 4.24 -12.38
C ILE A 5 -6.80 3.89 -10.94
N TRP A 6 -7.05 2.62 -10.66
CA TRP A 6 -7.33 2.16 -9.30
C TRP A 6 -6.16 2.43 -8.35
N GLY A 7 -4.94 2.09 -8.77
CA GLY A 7 -3.71 2.40 -8.02
C GLY A 7 -3.57 3.89 -7.70
N PHE A 8 -3.79 4.74 -8.70
CA PHE A 8 -3.80 6.18 -8.52
C PHE A 8 -4.88 6.65 -7.52
N LEU A 9 -6.10 6.11 -7.59
CA LEU A 9 -7.18 6.46 -6.65
C LEU A 9 -6.87 6.01 -5.21
N VAL A 10 -6.29 4.82 -5.04
CA VAL A 10 -5.86 4.31 -3.73
C VAL A 10 -4.76 5.20 -3.16
N TRP A 11 -3.75 5.55 -3.98
CA TRP A 11 -2.70 6.48 -3.59
C TRP A 11 -3.29 7.84 -3.18
N LEU A 12 -4.16 8.42 -4.01
CA LEU A 12 -4.77 9.73 -3.75
C LEU A 12 -5.58 9.72 -2.44
N GLY A 13 -6.36 8.66 -2.20
CA GLY A 13 -7.10 8.46 -0.96
C GLY A 13 -6.17 8.39 0.25
N ALA A 14 -5.09 7.61 0.16
CA ALA A 14 -4.09 7.52 1.22
C ALA A 14 -3.44 8.90 1.47
N THR A 15 -2.99 9.61 0.44
CA THR A 15 -2.40 10.95 0.57
C THR A 15 -3.35 11.91 1.27
N PHE A 16 -4.64 11.91 0.95
CA PHE A 16 -5.61 12.74 1.66
C PHE A 16 -5.79 12.34 3.12
N ILE A 17 -5.86 11.05 3.43
CA ILE A 17 -5.94 10.56 4.81
C ILE A 17 -4.72 11.04 5.61
N PHE A 18 -3.51 10.90 5.08
CA PHE A 18 -2.30 11.39 5.75
C PHE A 18 -2.30 12.92 5.88
N ARG A 19 -2.69 13.66 4.84
CA ARG A 19 -2.70 15.13 4.84
C ARG A 19 -3.73 15.74 5.80
N PHE A 20 -4.86 15.08 6.05
CA PHE A 20 -5.89 15.62 6.93
C PHE A 20 -5.91 14.96 8.31
N VAL A 21 -5.71 13.65 8.38
CA VAL A 21 -5.90 12.83 9.59
C VAL A 21 -4.57 12.27 10.11
N GLY A 22 -3.49 12.32 9.31
CA GLY A 22 -2.19 11.72 9.65
C GLY A 22 -1.63 12.16 11.00
N HIS A 23 -1.81 13.41 11.38
CA HIS A 23 -1.34 13.93 12.67
C HIS A 23 -1.91 13.22 13.91
N PHE A 24 -3.01 12.48 13.79
CA PHE A 24 -3.58 11.71 14.90
C PHE A 24 -2.91 10.34 15.12
N PHE A 25 -2.33 9.74 14.08
CA PHE A 25 -1.81 8.37 14.15
C PHE A 25 -0.36 8.23 13.67
N PHE A 26 0.20 9.25 13.04
CA PHE A 26 1.51 9.23 12.38
C PHE A 26 2.47 10.26 13.00
N THR A 27 2.63 10.16 14.31
CA THR A 27 3.49 11.02 15.14
C THR A 27 4.72 10.25 15.63
N PRO A 28 5.95 10.77 15.46
CA PRO A 28 7.17 10.12 15.95
C PRO A 28 7.19 9.85 17.45
N ASP A 29 6.47 10.67 18.23
CA ASP A 29 6.42 10.57 19.70
C ASP A 29 5.70 9.31 20.20
N SER A 30 4.85 8.70 19.38
CA SER A 30 4.04 7.54 19.76
C SER A 30 4.35 6.35 18.87
N THR A 31 5.39 5.59 19.24
CA THR A 31 5.77 4.34 18.59
C THR A 31 4.61 3.36 18.47
N LEU A 32 3.71 3.33 19.47
CA LEU A 32 2.54 2.45 19.45
C LEU A 32 1.58 2.80 18.31
N LEU A 33 1.22 4.08 18.15
CA LEU A 33 0.32 4.53 17.06
C LEU A 33 0.96 4.29 15.69
N LEU A 34 2.26 4.54 15.58
CA LEU A 34 3.00 4.25 14.37
C LEU A 34 2.91 2.76 14.03
N LEU A 35 3.22 1.84 14.95
CA LEU A 35 3.12 0.40 14.72
C LEU A 35 1.69 -0.05 14.35
N LEU A 36 0.67 0.50 15.01
CA LEU A 36 -0.71 0.22 14.67
C LEU A 36 -1.04 0.62 13.23
N SER A 37 -0.47 1.72 12.72
CA SER A 37 -0.64 2.11 11.31
C SER A 37 -0.03 1.09 10.33
N TYR A 38 1.09 0.44 10.68
CA TYR A 38 1.69 -0.62 9.86
C TYR A 38 0.89 -1.93 9.93
N MET A 39 0.31 -2.24 11.09
CA MET A 39 -0.55 -3.41 11.25
C MET A 39 -1.86 -3.23 10.50
N PHE A 40 -2.47 -2.04 10.58
CA PHE A 40 -3.75 -1.74 9.96
C PHE A 40 -3.69 -1.70 8.44
N VAL A 41 -2.56 -1.30 7.85
CA VAL A 41 -2.44 -1.29 6.38
C VAL A 41 -2.47 -2.70 5.79
N VAL A 42 -2.12 -3.75 6.54
CA VAL A 42 -2.17 -5.14 6.05
C VAL A 42 -3.58 -5.55 5.62
N PRO A 43 -4.60 -5.61 6.51
CA PRO A 43 -5.95 -5.97 6.11
C PRO A 43 -6.52 -4.98 5.09
N LEU A 44 -6.17 -3.70 5.17
CA LEU A 44 -6.63 -2.68 4.23
C LEU A 44 -6.17 -2.97 2.79
N ILE A 45 -4.89 -3.30 2.58
CA ILE A 45 -4.36 -3.64 1.25
C ILE A 45 -5.05 -4.89 0.71
N PHE A 46 -5.23 -5.92 1.54
CA PHE A 46 -5.94 -7.13 1.12
C PHE A 46 -7.39 -6.82 0.71
N LEU A 47 -8.08 -5.94 1.45
CA LEU A 47 -9.44 -5.52 1.13
C LEU A 47 -9.52 -4.69 -0.16
N LEU A 48 -8.48 -3.92 -0.50
CA LEU A 48 -8.45 -3.09 -1.70
C LEU A 48 -8.03 -3.86 -2.97
N THR A 49 -7.30 -4.97 -2.83
CA THR A 49 -6.78 -5.73 -3.98
C THR A 49 -7.57 -7.00 -4.28
N TYR A 50 -7.86 -7.84 -3.29
CA TYR A 50 -8.50 -9.15 -3.54
C TYR A 50 -9.90 -9.07 -4.17
N PRO A 51 -10.81 -8.18 -3.71
CA PRO A 51 -12.10 -8.02 -4.36
C PRO A 51 -11.96 -7.64 -5.83
N LEU A 52 -10.95 -6.83 -6.17
CA LEU A 52 -10.68 -6.42 -7.54
C LEU A 52 -10.25 -7.60 -8.42
N TYR A 53 -9.38 -8.46 -7.89
CA TYR A 53 -8.93 -9.66 -8.59
C TYR A 53 -10.09 -10.65 -8.80
N ASN A 54 -10.93 -10.83 -7.78
CA ASN A 54 -12.08 -11.72 -7.83
C ASN A 54 -13.15 -11.22 -8.81
N PHE A 55 -13.45 -9.92 -8.77
CA PHE A 55 -14.43 -9.30 -9.67
C PHE A 55 -14.01 -9.38 -11.14
N LYS A 56 -12.70 -9.32 -11.41
CA LYS A 56 -12.14 -9.45 -12.76
C LYS A 56 -11.79 -10.90 -13.17
N GLY A 57 -12.04 -11.88 -12.29
CA GLY A 57 -11.78 -13.29 -12.59
C GLY A 57 -10.31 -13.61 -12.91
N LEU A 58 -9.36 -12.86 -12.33
CA LEU A 58 -7.96 -12.93 -12.74
C LEU A 58 -7.30 -14.27 -12.40
N THR A 59 -6.60 -14.83 -13.38
CA THR A 59 -5.67 -15.95 -13.21
C THR A 59 -4.47 -15.56 -12.36
N LYS A 60 -3.69 -16.55 -11.88
CA LYS A 60 -2.53 -16.29 -11.01
C LYS A 60 -1.50 -15.35 -11.65
N ASP A 61 -1.22 -15.50 -12.94
CA ASP A 61 -0.24 -14.68 -13.65
C ASP A 61 -0.74 -13.25 -13.92
N GLU A 62 -2.06 -13.09 -14.10
CA GLU A 62 -2.68 -11.78 -14.28
C GLU A 62 -2.75 -10.98 -12.99
N ARG A 63 -2.84 -11.65 -11.82
CA ARG A 63 -2.84 -10.99 -10.51
C ARG A 63 -1.54 -10.25 -10.24
N LEU A 64 -0.39 -10.82 -10.59
CA LEU A 64 0.90 -10.14 -10.42
C LEU A 64 0.98 -8.89 -11.31
N LYS A 65 0.55 -9.00 -12.58
CA LYS A 65 0.47 -7.84 -13.48
C LYS A 65 -0.48 -6.76 -12.94
N ALA A 66 -1.63 -7.15 -12.42
CA ALA A 66 -2.58 -6.23 -11.80
C ALA A 66 -1.99 -5.55 -10.57
N ALA A 67 -1.35 -6.30 -9.66
CA ALA A 67 -0.68 -5.77 -8.48
C ALA A 67 0.39 -4.73 -8.83
N MET A 68 1.24 -5.03 -9.83
CA MET A 68 2.23 -4.08 -10.33
C MET A 68 1.59 -2.80 -10.84
N PHE A 69 0.52 -2.90 -11.63
CA PHE A 69 -0.20 -1.72 -12.12
C PHE A 69 -0.92 -0.94 -11.03
N ILE A 70 -1.35 -1.57 -9.94
CA ILE A 70 -1.92 -0.85 -8.78
C ILE A 70 -0.81 -0.08 -8.06
N ALA A 71 0.36 -0.68 -7.87
CA ALA A 71 1.41 -0.11 -7.04
C ALA A 71 2.25 0.97 -7.76
N LEU A 72 2.56 0.77 -9.05
CA LEU A 72 3.49 1.62 -9.81
C LEU A 72 3.14 3.12 -9.84
N PRO A 73 1.88 3.54 -10.10
CA PRO A 73 1.54 4.96 -10.14
C PRO A 73 1.85 5.66 -8.83
N GLY A 74 1.44 5.06 -7.71
CA GLY A 74 1.70 5.59 -6.38
C GLY A 74 3.19 5.67 -6.07
N MET A 75 3.95 4.60 -6.35
CA MET A 75 5.41 4.61 -6.13
C MET A 75 6.12 5.74 -6.87
N LEU A 76 5.76 5.97 -8.14
CA LEU A 76 6.37 7.04 -8.95
C LEU A 76 6.03 8.42 -8.40
N ILE A 77 4.77 8.66 -8.05
CA ILE A 77 4.34 9.95 -7.52
C ILE A 77 4.93 10.18 -6.12
N ASP A 78 4.98 9.16 -5.27
CA ASP A 78 5.51 9.26 -3.92
C ASP A 78 6.99 9.59 -3.88
N THR A 79 7.75 9.21 -4.91
CA THR A 79 9.16 9.64 -5.06
C THR A 79 9.25 11.18 -5.10
N ILE A 80 8.31 11.84 -5.80
CA ILE A 80 8.23 13.31 -5.83
C ILE A 80 7.66 13.82 -4.50
N VAL A 81 6.58 13.21 -3.98
CA VAL A 81 5.98 13.64 -2.70
C VAL A 81 6.99 13.65 -1.57
N LEU A 82 7.82 12.62 -1.44
CA LEU A 82 8.87 12.55 -0.41
C LEU A 82 9.91 13.67 -0.56
N THR A 83 10.26 14.07 -1.78
CA THR A 83 11.21 15.19 -2.00
C THR A 83 10.64 16.55 -1.58
N VAL A 84 9.31 16.70 -1.62
CA VAL A 84 8.61 17.92 -1.18
C VAL A 84 7.68 17.66 0.01
N PHE A 85 8.02 16.68 0.85
CA PHE A 85 7.18 16.18 1.95
C PHE A 85 6.52 17.29 2.79
N PRO A 86 7.24 18.29 3.33
CA PRO A 86 6.63 19.32 4.17
C PRO A 86 5.65 20.23 3.43
N ARG A 87 5.69 20.28 2.09
CA ARG A 87 4.72 21.04 1.28
C ARG A 87 3.43 20.25 1.04
N VAL A 88 3.53 18.92 1.00
CA VAL A 88 2.39 18.03 0.77
C VAL A 88 1.67 17.70 2.08
N PHE A 89 2.42 17.41 3.14
CA PHE A 89 1.90 17.05 4.45
C PHE A 89 2.19 18.14 5.46
N THR A 90 1.46 19.26 5.36
CA THR A 90 1.63 20.42 6.25
C THR A 90 1.18 20.16 7.68
N ASN A 91 0.51 19.03 7.93
CA ASN A 91 0.02 18.61 9.23
C ASN A 91 0.95 17.61 9.94
N LEU A 92 1.98 17.10 9.25
CA LEU A 92 2.91 16.13 9.81
C LEU A 92 4.25 16.79 10.15
N PRO A 93 4.91 16.37 11.25
CA PRO A 93 6.29 16.76 11.53
C PRO A 93 7.21 16.41 10.36
N VAL A 94 8.22 17.25 10.10
CA VAL A 94 9.19 17.02 9.01
C VAL A 94 9.93 15.69 9.21
N GLU A 95 10.22 15.34 10.47
CA GLU A 95 10.89 14.09 10.85
C GLU A 95 10.06 12.82 10.58
N SER A 96 8.77 12.97 10.21
CA SER A 96 7.91 11.87 9.83
C SER A 96 8.19 11.33 8.42
N ASP A 97 9.01 12.01 7.62
CA ASP A 97 9.34 11.64 6.24
C ASP A 97 9.96 10.25 6.11
N ARG A 98 10.92 9.89 6.97
CA ARG A 98 11.58 8.57 7.02
C ARG A 98 10.60 7.45 7.36
N TYR A 99 9.69 7.73 8.29
CA TYR A 99 8.67 6.76 8.69
C TYR A 99 7.67 6.60 7.56
N PHE A 100 7.24 7.70 6.95
CA PHE A 100 6.33 7.68 5.80
C PHE A 100 6.94 6.89 4.64
N GLY A 101 8.20 7.15 4.29
CA GLY A 101 8.91 6.39 3.26
C GLY A 101 8.98 4.89 3.54
N SER A 102 9.30 4.49 4.77
CA SER A 102 9.29 3.06 5.13
C SER A 102 7.88 2.45 5.18
N TRP A 103 6.86 3.23 5.56
CA TRP A 103 5.46 2.82 5.52
C TRP A 103 4.98 2.60 4.08
N LEU A 104 5.39 3.47 3.14
CA LEU A 104 5.11 3.30 1.72
C LEU A 104 5.75 2.03 1.17
N LEU A 105 7.04 1.79 1.47
CA LEU A 105 7.72 0.55 1.06
C LEU A 105 6.99 -0.69 1.58
N TRP A 106 6.52 -0.65 2.82
CA TRP A 106 5.70 -1.70 3.42
C TRP A 106 4.38 -1.89 2.67
N ALA A 107 3.60 -0.83 2.47
CA ALA A 107 2.31 -0.88 1.77
C ALA A 107 2.45 -1.40 0.33
N TYR A 108 3.42 -0.91 -0.43
CA TYR A 108 3.66 -1.34 -1.80
C TYR A 108 4.13 -2.80 -1.89
N SER A 109 4.98 -3.24 -0.95
CA SER A 109 5.38 -4.64 -0.86
C SER A 109 4.19 -5.56 -0.63
N LEU A 110 3.27 -5.16 0.26
CA LEU A 110 2.03 -5.91 0.51
C LEU A 110 1.15 -6.00 -0.74
N ILE A 111 1.00 -4.90 -1.50
CA ILE A 111 0.25 -4.91 -2.76
C ILE A 111 0.84 -5.95 -3.71
N LEU A 112 2.17 -5.94 -3.90
CA LEU A 112 2.84 -6.91 -4.77
C LEU A 112 2.66 -8.35 -4.27
N ILE A 113 2.75 -8.58 -2.96
CA ILE A 113 2.51 -9.90 -2.34
C ILE A 113 1.11 -10.42 -2.65
N THR A 114 0.08 -9.56 -2.68
CA THR A 114 -1.28 -10.00 -3.02
C THR A 114 -1.39 -10.57 -4.45
N GLY A 115 -0.48 -10.17 -5.34
CA GLY A 115 -0.39 -10.65 -6.71
C GLY A 115 0.40 -11.95 -6.87
N LEU A 116 1.17 -12.37 -5.85
CA LEU A 116 1.99 -13.57 -5.93
C LEU A 116 1.13 -14.84 -5.90
N PRO A 117 1.51 -15.87 -6.68
CA PRO A 117 0.86 -17.17 -6.59
C PRO A 117 1.17 -17.79 -5.22
N LEU A 118 0.19 -17.85 -4.32
CA LEU A 118 0.29 -18.68 -3.13
C LEU A 118 0.49 -20.13 -3.59
N LYS A 119 1.71 -20.66 -3.43
CA LYS A 119 2.01 -22.05 -3.72
C LYS A 119 1.16 -22.89 -2.76
N LYS A 120 0.12 -23.53 -3.28
CA LYS A 120 -0.60 -24.57 -2.54
C LYS A 120 0.45 -25.67 -2.34
N ARG A 121 0.85 -25.89 -1.08
CA ARG A 121 1.72 -27.02 -0.73
C ARG A 121 1.04 -28.26 -1.27
N GLU A 122 1.65 -28.91 -2.26
CA GLU A 122 1.24 -30.23 -2.70
C GLU A 122 1.38 -31.13 -1.48
N ARG A 123 0.24 -31.46 -0.88
CA ARG A 123 0.17 -32.56 0.07
C ARG A 123 0.33 -33.81 -0.80
N ASN A 124 1.55 -34.34 -0.83
CA ASN A 124 1.79 -35.70 -1.28
C ASN A 124 1.03 -36.61 -0.31
N ASP A 125 -0.23 -36.89 -0.62
CA ASP A 125 -0.89 -38.11 -0.17
C ASP A 125 -0.30 -39.23 -1.04
N ASP A 126 0.93 -39.66 -0.71
CA ASP A 126 1.43 -40.94 -1.17
C ASP A 126 0.77 -42.03 -0.34
N LYS A 127 0.20 -42.96 -1.09
CA LYS A 127 -0.57 -44.14 -0.66
C LYS A 127 0.32 -45.22 -0.06
#